data_AF-A0ABD0K915-F1
#
_entry.id   AF-A0ABD0K915-F1
#
_cell.length_a   1.000
_cell.length_b   1.000
_cell.length_c   1.000
_cell.angle_alpha   90.00
_cell.angle_beta   90.00
_cell.angle_gamma   90.00
#
_symmetry.space_group_name_H-M   'P 1'
#
loop_
_entity.id
_entity.type
_entity.pdbx_description
1 polymer ?
#
loop_
_entity_poly.entity_id
_entity_poly.type
_entity_poly.pdbx_seq_one_letter_code
_entity_poly.pdbx_strand_id
1 'polypeptide(L)'
;MASTQDDPDKPKSKRLFINHVDQYQGKNLAKYLSRCVVGASLEEAEEEEDDRDTPKPECVKELILFENKDQLYEHLVECDVIVYDITEDPDQIDEAVWAVSELHSDLDKIDKPKMFILISSVMTWAKSKPLDPVSIWMTPEIPFTEDDYRRRKPHPNFKEHISAEKTVIKLGKTNKAKLVT
;
A
#
# COMPACT_ATOMS: atom_id res chain seq x y z
N MET A 1 -35.95 -16.76 14.23
CA MET A 1 -34.79 -15.85 14.07
C MET A 1 -33.56 -16.74 14.08
N ALA A 2 -32.99 -17.04 12.92
CA ALA A 2 -31.81 -17.88 12.84
C ALA A 2 -30.60 -17.01 13.20
N SER A 3 -30.05 -17.25 14.39
CA SER A 3 -28.75 -16.74 14.81
C SER A 3 -27.70 -17.34 13.87
N THR A 4 -27.13 -16.53 13.00
CA THR A 4 -25.95 -16.90 12.21
C THR A 4 -24.81 -17.18 13.19
N GLN A 5 -24.52 -18.45 13.44
CA GLN A 5 -23.31 -18.88 14.12
C GLN A 5 -22.12 -18.47 13.22
N ASP A 6 -21.27 -17.57 13.72
CA ASP A 6 -19.98 -17.28 13.10
C ASP A 6 -19.12 -18.55 13.19
N ASP A 7 -18.90 -19.19 12.05
CA ASP A 7 -18.04 -20.37 11.90
C ASP A 7 -16.56 -19.94 12.08
N PRO A 8 -15.84 -20.41 13.12
CA PRO A 8 -14.51 -19.93 13.46
C PRO A 8 -13.44 -20.25 12.39
N ASP A 9 -13.71 -21.17 11.46
CA ASP A 9 -12.81 -21.56 10.37
C ASP A 9 -13.08 -20.82 9.05
N LYS A 10 -14.10 -19.95 8.99
CA LYS A 10 -14.34 -19.18 7.76
C LYS A 10 -13.32 -18.05 7.65
N PRO A 11 -12.50 -17.98 6.58
CA PRO A 11 -11.56 -16.89 6.41
C PRO A 11 -12.33 -15.56 6.38
N LYS A 12 -12.01 -14.67 7.32
CA LYS A 12 -12.60 -13.33 7.35
C LYS A 12 -12.18 -12.58 6.08
N SER A 13 -13.15 -12.29 5.22
CA SER A 13 -12.95 -11.43 4.05
C SER A 13 -12.46 -10.07 4.51
N LYS A 14 -11.30 -9.61 4.01
CA LYS A 14 -10.79 -8.27 4.24
C LYS A 14 -11.26 -7.33 3.13
N ARG A 15 -11.57 -6.09 3.47
CA ARG A 15 -11.86 -5.01 2.51
C ARG A 15 -10.56 -4.28 2.17
N LEU A 16 -10.31 -4.12 0.87
CA LEU A 16 -9.13 -3.48 0.33
C LEU A 16 -9.52 -2.21 -0.43
N PHE A 17 -8.85 -1.12 -0.12
CA PHE A 17 -8.84 0.09 -0.95
C PHE A 17 -7.54 0.14 -1.75
N ILE A 18 -7.64 0.45 -3.04
CA ILE A 18 -6.50 0.68 -3.95
C ILE A 18 -6.80 2.00 -4.66
N ASN A 19 -5.93 3.01 -4.52
CA ASN A 19 -6.05 4.22 -5.31
C ASN A 19 -5.72 3.93 -6.79
N HIS A 20 -6.37 4.65 -7.71
CA HIS A 20 -6.12 4.56 -9.16
C HIS A 20 -6.07 3.12 -9.68
N VAL A 21 -7.13 2.35 -9.41
CA VAL A 21 -7.24 0.94 -9.86
C VAL A 21 -7.27 0.77 -11.39
N ASP A 22 -7.46 1.86 -12.11
CA ASP A 22 -7.39 1.98 -13.56
C ASP A 22 -5.96 2.15 -14.09
N GLN A 23 -4.99 2.50 -13.24
CA GLN A 23 -3.57 2.55 -13.59
C GLN A 23 -2.91 1.16 -13.55
N TYR A 24 -1.70 1.06 -14.11
CA TYR A 24 -1.00 -0.22 -14.28
C TYR A 24 -0.82 -0.97 -12.96
N GLN A 25 -0.29 -0.31 -11.92
CA GLN A 25 -0.07 -0.95 -10.62
C GLN A 25 -1.38 -1.34 -9.95
N GLY A 26 -2.36 -0.42 -9.93
CA GLY A 26 -3.66 -0.64 -9.33
C GLY A 26 -4.43 -1.80 -9.97
N LYS A 27 -4.47 -1.86 -11.31
CA LYS A 27 -5.13 -2.93 -12.09
C LYS A 27 -4.50 -4.29 -11.80
N ASN A 28 -3.17 -4.38 -11.83
CA ASN A 28 -2.46 -5.62 -11.60
C ASN A 28 -2.59 -6.10 -10.14
N LEU A 29 -2.50 -5.18 -9.17
CA LEU A 29 -2.73 -5.51 -7.76
C LEU A 29 -4.15 -6.03 -7.52
N ALA A 30 -5.16 -5.34 -8.05
CA ALA A 30 -6.55 -5.78 -7.92
C ALA A 30 -6.78 -7.15 -8.56
N LYS A 31 -6.26 -7.37 -9.78
CA LYS A 31 -6.35 -8.65 -10.49
C LYS A 31 -5.67 -9.77 -9.70
N TYR A 32 -4.44 -9.55 -9.23
CA TYR A 32 -3.69 -10.55 -8.49
C TYR A 32 -4.35 -10.89 -7.14
N LEU A 33 -4.71 -9.88 -6.35
CA LEU A 33 -5.31 -10.08 -5.03
C LEU A 33 -6.70 -10.72 -5.10
N SER A 34 -7.42 -10.59 -6.22
CA SER A 34 -8.69 -11.29 -6.45
C SER A 34 -8.54 -12.80 -6.62
N ARG A 35 -7.35 -13.25 -7.04
CA ARG A 35 -7.02 -14.66 -7.27
C ARG A 35 -6.36 -15.31 -6.06
N CYS A 36 -5.84 -14.50 -5.14
CA CYS A 36 -5.18 -14.98 -3.94
C CYS A 36 -6.14 -15.76 -3.04
N VAL A 37 -5.84 -17.04 -2.81
CA VAL A 37 -6.50 -17.88 -1.81
C VAL A 37 -5.59 -17.98 -0.59
N VAL A 38 -6.19 -17.86 0.61
CA VAL A 38 -5.45 -17.97 1.88
C VAL A 38 -4.75 -19.33 1.95
N GLY A 39 -3.42 -19.33 2.06
CA GLY A 39 -2.60 -20.53 2.16
C GLY A 39 -2.03 -21.06 0.83
N ALA A 40 -2.30 -20.41 -0.31
CA ALA A 40 -1.63 -20.73 -1.56
C ALA A 40 -0.19 -20.18 -1.58
N SER A 41 0.75 -20.99 -2.08
CA SER A 41 2.11 -20.54 -2.40
C SER A 41 2.06 -19.58 -3.59
N LEU A 42 3.04 -18.68 -3.71
CA LEU A 42 3.18 -17.79 -4.86
C LEU A 42 3.44 -18.65 -6.11
N GLU A 43 2.43 -18.84 -6.96
CA GLU A 43 2.60 -19.43 -8.30
C GLU A 43 2.89 -18.31 -9.30
N GLU A 44 3.72 -18.60 -10.31
CA GLU A 44 4.05 -17.64 -11.36
C GLU A 44 2.77 -17.21 -12.08
N ALA A 45 2.48 -15.91 -12.07
CA ALA A 45 1.33 -15.37 -12.76
C ALA A 45 1.53 -15.54 -14.27
N GLU A 46 0.70 -16.37 -14.91
CA GLU A 46 0.65 -16.45 -16.37
C GLU A 46 0.26 -15.07 -16.94
N GLU A 47 1.02 -14.60 -17.94
CA GLU A 47 0.73 -13.37 -18.68
C GLU A 47 -0.57 -13.53 -19.44
N GLU A 48 -1.68 -13.09 -18.85
CA GLU A 48 -2.97 -13.01 -19.54
C GLU A 48 -3.09 -11.69 -20.31
N GLU A 49 -3.74 -11.77 -21.48
CA GLU A 49 -3.97 -10.64 -22.37
C GLU A 49 -4.62 -9.44 -21.65
N ASP A 50 -4.07 -8.25 -21.94
CA ASP A 50 -4.46 -6.99 -21.33
C ASP A 50 -5.82 -6.53 -21.89
N ASP A 51 -6.90 -6.87 -21.18
CA ASP A 51 -8.24 -6.29 -21.38
C ASP A 51 -8.20 -4.80 -21.01
N ARG A 52 -7.69 -3.97 -21.92
CA ARG A 52 -7.56 -2.51 -21.77
C ARG A 52 -8.89 -1.76 -21.81
N ASP A 53 -9.98 -2.43 -22.21
CA ASP A 53 -11.25 -1.79 -22.54
C ASP A 53 -12.34 -1.94 -21.46
N THR A 54 -12.08 -2.60 -20.33
CA THR A 54 -13.06 -2.65 -19.22
C THR A 54 -12.78 -1.52 -18.20
N PRO A 55 -13.64 -0.49 -18.09
CA PRO A 55 -13.43 0.65 -17.17
C PRO A 55 -13.52 0.25 -15.69
N LYS A 56 -14.04 -0.94 -15.37
CA LYS A 56 -14.08 -1.50 -14.02
C LYS A 56 -13.63 -2.97 -14.10
N PRO A 57 -12.52 -3.36 -13.45
CA PRO A 57 -12.15 -4.77 -13.36
C PRO A 57 -13.24 -5.56 -12.64
N GLU A 58 -13.58 -6.76 -13.12
CA GLU A 58 -14.62 -7.62 -12.52
C GLU A 58 -14.37 -7.92 -11.03
N CYS A 59 -13.10 -7.91 -10.62
CA CYS A 59 -12.69 -8.13 -9.24
C CYS A 59 -12.95 -6.94 -8.30
N VAL A 60 -13.25 -5.75 -8.83
CA VAL A 60 -13.50 -4.55 -8.04
C VAL A 60 -14.98 -4.51 -7.69
N LYS A 61 -15.30 -4.56 -6.39
CA LYS A 61 -16.69 -4.49 -5.94
C LYS A 61 -17.32 -3.13 -6.25
N GLU A 62 -16.59 -2.06 -5.97
CA GLU A 62 -17.10 -0.69 -6.02
C GLU A 62 -16.01 0.27 -6.49
N LEU A 63 -16.37 1.20 -7.37
CA LEU A 63 -15.50 2.32 -7.75
C LEU A 63 -15.95 3.53 -6.95
N ILE A 64 -15.02 4.13 -6.21
CA ILE A 64 -15.29 5.28 -5.36
C ILE A 64 -14.89 6.52 -6.14
N LEU A 65 -15.89 7.26 -6.62
CA LEU A 65 -15.70 8.62 -7.11
C LEU A 65 -16.13 9.55 -6.00
N PHE A 66 -15.22 10.43 -5.56
CA PHE A 66 -15.45 11.35 -4.46
C PHE A 66 -15.20 12.78 -4.92
N GLU A 67 -16.03 13.70 -4.46
CA GLU A 67 -15.85 15.14 -4.73
C GLU A 67 -15.12 15.84 -3.58
N ASN A 68 -15.12 15.22 -2.40
CA ASN A 68 -14.47 15.73 -1.20
C ASN A 68 -13.76 14.62 -0.42
N LYS A 69 -12.82 15.05 0.42
CA LYS A 69 -11.99 14.18 1.23
C LYS A 69 -12.78 13.44 2.33
N ASP A 70 -13.87 14.02 2.82
CA ASP A 70 -14.70 13.40 3.86
C ASP A 70 -15.40 12.13 3.35
N GLN A 71 -15.94 12.17 2.13
CA GLN A 71 -16.53 11.01 1.44
C GLN A 71 -15.50 9.90 1.25
N LEU A 72 -14.28 10.25 0.84
CA LEU A 72 -13.20 9.28 0.71
C LEU A 72 -12.87 8.65 2.07
N TYR A 73 -12.79 9.46 3.13
CA TYR A 73 -12.47 8.99 4.47
C TYR A 73 -13.49 7.96 4.99
N GLU A 74 -14.79 8.15 4.77
CA GLU A 74 -15.82 7.18 5.14
C GLU A 74 -15.52 5.79 4.57
N HIS A 75 -15.10 5.72 3.29
CA HIS A 75 -14.73 4.46 2.65
C HIS A 75 -13.40 3.90 3.18
N LEU A 76 -12.41 4.77 3.44
CA LEU A 76 -11.12 4.36 4.01
C LEU A 76 -11.29 3.75 5.41
N VAL A 77 -12.18 4.28 6.24
CA VAL A 77 -12.46 3.76 7.60
C VAL A 77 -13.12 2.38 7.54
N GLU A 78 -13.88 2.08 6.51
CA GLU A 78 -14.50 0.77 6.34
C GLU A 78 -13.53 -0.33 5.85
N CYS A 79 -12.40 0.05 5.23
CA CYS A 79 -11.41 -0.88 4.68
C CYS A 79 -10.40 -1.37 5.73
N ASP A 80 -9.96 -2.63 5.62
CA ASP A 80 -8.95 -3.21 6.50
C ASP A 80 -7.53 -2.96 5.98
N VAL A 81 -7.37 -2.89 4.65
CA VAL A 81 -6.10 -2.63 3.97
C VAL A 81 -6.30 -1.47 2.99
N ILE A 82 -5.35 -0.55 2.97
CA ILE A 82 -5.39 0.68 2.16
C ILE A 82 -4.06 0.77 1.42
N VAL A 83 -4.10 0.80 0.10
CA VAL A 83 -2.92 0.88 -0.76
C VAL A 83 -2.93 2.21 -1.49
N TYR A 84 -1.84 2.96 -1.34
CA TYR A 84 -1.59 4.23 -2.02
C TYR A 84 -0.33 4.14 -2.87
N ASP A 85 -0.48 4.27 -4.18
CA ASP A 85 0.59 4.49 -5.14
C ASP A 85 0.80 5.99 -5.38
N ILE A 86 2.02 6.45 -5.11
CA ILE A 86 2.44 7.85 -5.29
C ILE A 86 3.49 8.01 -6.41
N THR A 87 3.69 6.99 -7.24
CA THR A 87 4.79 6.96 -8.22
C THR A 87 4.49 7.73 -9.51
N GLU A 88 3.23 7.74 -9.95
CA GLU A 88 2.83 8.33 -11.24
C GLU A 88 2.36 9.79 -11.10
N ASP A 89 1.53 10.08 -10.09
CA ASP A 89 0.87 11.37 -9.91
C ASP A 89 1.32 12.05 -8.60
N PRO A 90 1.94 13.25 -8.67
CA PRO A 90 2.41 13.98 -7.48
C PRO A 90 1.29 14.41 -6.54
N ASP A 91 0.06 14.62 -7.03
CA ASP A 91 -1.06 15.03 -6.18
C ASP A 91 -1.45 13.90 -5.19
N GLN A 92 -1.12 12.65 -5.52
CA GLN A 92 -1.32 11.49 -4.65
C GLN A 92 -0.43 11.50 -3.41
N ILE A 93 0.70 12.23 -3.44
CA ILE A 93 1.60 12.32 -2.29
C ILE A 93 0.87 13.00 -1.13
N ASP A 94 0.27 14.15 -1.40
CA ASP A 94 -0.45 14.93 -0.39
C ASP A 94 -1.74 14.22 0.03
N GLU A 95 -2.42 13.53 -0.89
CA GLU A 95 -3.58 12.71 -0.56
C GLU A 95 -3.21 11.55 0.36
N ALA A 96 -2.17 10.79 0.04
CA ALA A 96 -1.72 9.65 0.85
C ALA A 96 -1.29 10.11 2.26
N VAL A 97 -0.56 11.23 2.35
CA VAL A 97 -0.14 11.82 3.64
C VAL A 97 -1.35 12.28 4.45
N TRP A 98 -2.34 12.89 3.81
CA TRP A 98 -3.59 13.27 4.46
C TRP A 98 -4.35 12.03 4.96
N ALA A 99 -4.55 11.01 4.11
CA ALA A 99 -5.28 9.80 4.43
C ALA A 99 -4.71 9.08 5.65
N VAL A 100 -3.39 8.86 5.68
CA VAL A 100 -2.73 8.21 6.84
C VAL A 100 -2.83 9.06 8.11
N SER A 101 -2.83 10.40 7.98
CA SER A 101 -2.92 11.32 9.13
C SER A 101 -4.32 11.35 9.74
N GLU A 102 -5.37 11.32 8.92
CA GLU A 102 -6.76 11.22 9.39
C GLU A 102 -7.01 9.86 10.05
N LEU A 103 -6.60 8.76 9.40
CA LEU A 103 -6.68 7.42 9.98
C LEU A 103 -5.93 7.32 11.32
N HIS A 104 -4.77 7.97 11.42
CA HIS A 104 -4.00 8.02 12.66
C HIS A 104 -4.72 8.83 13.75
N SER A 105 -5.36 9.95 13.40
CA SER A 105 -6.05 10.82 14.35
C SER A 105 -7.28 10.14 14.97
N ASP A 106 -7.90 9.25 14.22
CA ASP A 106 -9.10 8.52 14.62
C ASP A 106 -8.83 7.07 15.07
N LEU A 107 -7.57 6.70 15.34
CA LEU A 107 -7.24 5.33 15.78
C LEU A 107 -8.05 4.89 17.00
N ASP A 108 -8.40 5.79 17.90
CA ASP A 108 -9.19 5.44 19.08
C ASP A 108 -10.65 5.09 18.76
N LYS A 109 -11.19 5.65 17.68
CA LYS A 109 -12.55 5.39 17.19
C LYS A 109 -12.63 4.16 16.28
N ILE A 110 -11.49 3.74 15.74
CA ILE A 110 -11.42 2.60 14.82
C ILE A 110 -11.28 1.31 15.66
N ASP A 111 -12.27 0.44 15.54
CA ASP A 111 -12.32 -0.85 16.27
C ASP A 111 -11.43 -1.93 15.62
N LYS A 112 -11.23 -1.86 14.30
CA LYS A 112 -10.49 -2.86 13.53
C LYS A 112 -9.08 -2.38 13.18
N PRO A 113 -8.04 -3.24 13.32
CA PRO A 113 -6.70 -2.87 12.90
C PRO A 113 -6.65 -2.61 11.39
N LYS A 114 -5.97 -1.54 11.00
CA LYS A 114 -5.76 -1.14 9.61
C LYS A 114 -4.34 -1.40 9.16
N MET A 115 -4.19 -1.75 7.89
CA MET A 115 -2.90 -1.81 7.21
C MET A 115 -2.87 -0.73 6.13
N PHE A 116 -1.85 0.12 6.16
CA PHE A 116 -1.64 1.17 5.18
C PHE A 116 -0.34 0.90 4.42
N ILE A 117 -0.45 0.63 3.12
CA ILE A 117 0.68 0.30 2.25
C ILE A 117 0.92 1.49 1.32
N LEU A 118 2.11 2.06 1.39
CA LEU A 118 2.55 3.12 0.47
C LEU A 118 3.49 2.54 -0.57
N ILE A 119 3.12 2.62 -1.85
CA ILE A 119 3.96 2.32 -3.00
C ILE A 119 4.63 3.62 -3.43
N SER A 120 5.93 3.68 -3.21
CA SER A 120 6.80 4.80 -3.60
C SER A 120 7.76 4.37 -4.71
N SER A 121 8.79 5.16 -4.98
CA SER A 121 9.74 4.93 -6.07
C SER A 121 11.15 4.59 -5.58
N VAL A 122 11.85 3.73 -6.31
CA VAL A 122 13.30 3.48 -6.13
C VAL A 122 14.13 4.76 -6.28
N MET A 123 13.59 5.80 -6.90
CA MET A 123 14.25 7.10 -7.02
C MET A 123 14.50 7.79 -5.68
N THR A 124 13.87 7.34 -4.58
CA THR A 124 14.22 7.78 -3.22
C THR A 124 15.59 7.29 -2.75
N TRP A 125 16.23 6.40 -3.52
CA TRP A 125 17.57 5.89 -3.30
C TRP A 125 18.62 6.38 -4.30
N ALA A 126 18.23 7.11 -5.35
CA ALA A 126 19.07 7.37 -6.52
C ALA A 126 20.45 8.01 -6.24
N LYS A 127 20.61 8.75 -5.13
CA LYS A 127 21.88 9.40 -4.74
C LYS A 127 22.53 8.77 -3.51
N SER A 128 22.03 7.62 -3.06
CA SER A 128 22.62 6.85 -1.98
C SER A 128 23.99 6.35 -2.42
N LYS A 129 24.94 6.31 -1.49
CA LYS A 129 26.23 5.70 -1.80
C LYS A 129 26.00 4.20 -2.03
N PRO A 130 26.57 3.61 -3.09
CA PRO A 130 26.57 2.16 -3.22
C PRO A 130 27.25 1.56 -1.99
N LEU A 131 26.87 0.33 -1.65
CA LEU A 131 27.64 -0.48 -0.69
C LEU A 131 29.10 -0.55 -1.17
N ASP A 132 30.04 -0.66 -0.24
CA ASP A 132 31.47 -0.60 -0.56
C ASP A 132 31.82 -1.56 -1.72
N PRO A 133 32.54 -1.13 -2.77
CA PRO A 133 32.76 -1.96 -3.95
C PRO A 133 33.43 -3.30 -3.61
N VAL A 134 34.31 -3.32 -2.60
CA VAL A 134 34.97 -4.55 -2.15
C VAL A 134 33.96 -5.52 -1.53
N SER A 135 32.98 -5.04 -0.75
CA SER A 135 31.95 -5.88 -0.16
C SER A 135 30.93 -6.41 -1.18
N ILE A 136 30.59 -5.60 -2.19
CA ILE A 136 29.71 -6.01 -3.31
C ILE A 136 30.37 -7.14 -4.14
N TRP A 137 31.66 -7.02 -4.45
CA TRP A 137 32.38 -8.03 -5.24
C TRP A 137 32.70 -9.31 -4.44
N MET A 138 32.90 -9.20 -3.12
CA MET A 138 33.15 -10.37 -2.27
C MET A 138 31.87 -11.10 -1.85
N THR A 139 30.71 -10.44 -1.85
CA THR A 139 29.43 -11.00 -1.41
C THR A 139 28.28 -10.30 -2.15
N PRO A 140 27.91 -10.79 -3.34
CA PRO A 140 26.82 -10.23 -4.16
C PRO A 140 25.43 -10.27 -3.49
N GLU A 141 25.30 -11.02 -2.40
CA GLU A 141 24.04 -11.26 -1.69
C GLU A 141 23.88 -10.45 -0.41
N ILE A 142 24.71 -9.42 -0.14
CA ILE A 142 24.49 -8.58 1.06
C ILE A 142 23.15 -7.84 0.90
N PRO A 143 22.14 -8.14 1.76
CA PRO A 143 20.88 -7.43 1.71
C PRO A 143 21.06 -6.02 2.27
N PHE A 144 20.24 -5.07 1.79
CA PHE A 144 20.18 -3.74 2.39
C PHE A 144 19.79 -3.82 3.87
N THR A 145 20.45 -3.00 4.68
CA THR A 145 20.17 -2.89 6.11
C THR A 145 19.23 -1.73 6.43
N GLU A 146 18.63 -1.73 7.62
CA GLU A 146 17.87 -0.59 8.15
C GLU A 146 18.74 0.69 8.25
N ASP A 147 20.05 0.56 8.46
CA ASP A 147 20.96 1.71 8.45
C ASP A 147 21.17 2.27 7.04
N ASP A 148 21.23 1.41 6.01
CA ASP A 148 21.26 1.85 4.61
C ASP A 148 19.98 2.60 4.25
N TYR A 149 18.82 2.06 4.69
CA TYR A 149 17.53 2.72 4.56
C TYR A 149 17.57 4.13 5.17
N ARG A 150 18.06 4.28 6.40
CA ARG A 150 18.15 5.60 7.07
C ARG A 150 19.09 6.58 6.40
N ARG A 151 20.16 6.08 5.76
CA ARG A 151 21.19 6.89 5.09
C ARG A 151 20.89 7.16 3.62
N ARG A 152 19.79 6.60 3.08
CA ARG A 152 19.41 6.77 1.68
C ARG A 152 19.25 8.24 1.29
N LYS A 153 19.56 8.56 0.04
CA LYS A 153 19.44 9.90 -0.52
C LYS A 153 18.60 9.87 -1.80
N PRO A 154 17.52 10.67 -1.86
CA PRO A 154 16.65 10.71 -3.03
C PRO A 154 17.28 11.51 -4.17
N HIS A 155 16.80 11.25 -5.37
CA HIS A 155 16.92 12.20 -6.47
C HIS A 155 16.26 13.55 -6.08
N PRO A 156 16.75 14.71 -6.54
CA PRO A 156 16.20 16.02 -6.17
C PRO A 156 14.69 16.19 -6.40
N ASN A 157 14.14 15.52 -7.42
CA ASN A 157 12.71 15.57 -7.75
C ASN A 157 11.84 14.65 -6.88
N PHE A 158 12.44 13.76 -6.07
CA PHE A 158 11.73 12.75 -5.27
C PHE A 158 11.87 13.01 -3.77
N LYS A 159 12.10 14.27 -3.38
CA LYS A 159 12.19 14.67 -1.97
C LYS A 159 10.85 14.57 -1.25
N GLU A 160 9.75 14.79 -1.95
CA GLU A 160 8.41 14.70 -1.38
C GLU A 160 8.01 13.25 -1.12
N HIS A 161 8.37 12.33 -2.03
CA HIS A 161 8.16 10.90 -1.86
C HIS A 161 8.84 10.37 -0.58
N ILE A 162 10.13 10.70 -0.37
CA ILE A 162 10.83 10.30 0.86
C ILE A 162 10.24 10.95 2.11
N SER A 163 9.64 12.13 1.99
CA SER A 163 8.93 12.80 3.09
C SER A 163 7.66 12.04 3.46
N ALA A 164 6.86 11.67 2.46
CA ALA A 164 5.65 10.86 2.64
C ALA A 164 5.97 9.49 3.26
N GLU A 165 6.98 8.78 2.74
CA GLU A 165 7.48 7.51 3.31
C GLU A 165 7.80 7.66 4.82
N LYS A 166 8.52 8.73 5.19
CA LYS A 166 8.87 8.99 6.60
C LYS A 166 7.65 9.28 7.45
N THR A 167 6.67 10.01 6.94
CA THR A 167 5.43 10.31 7.65
C THR A 167 4.62 9.05 7.91
N VAL A 168 4.41 8.21 6.89
CA VAL A 168 3.70 6.93 7.02
C VAL A 168 4.36 6.05 8.09
N ILE A 169 5.68 5.86 8.01
CA ILE A 169 6.42 5.06 9.01
C ILE A 169 6.35 5.66 10.41
N LYS A 170 6.40 6.99 10.53
CA LYS A 170 6.30 7.66 11.82
C LYS A 170 4.94 7.40 12.47
N LEU A 171 3.86 7.49 11.71
CA LEU A 171 2.50 7.28 12.19
C LEU A 171 2.22 5.80 12.48
N GLY A 172 2.71 4.86 11.67
CA GLY A 172 2.56 3.43 11.95
C GLY A 172 3.30 2.95 13.21
N LYS A 173 4.28 3.72 13.70
CA LYS A 173 5.02 3.39 14.93
C LYS A 173 4.28 3.76 16.22
N THR A 174 3.25 4.59 16.18
CA THR A 174 2.57 5.09 17.40
C THR A 174 1.71 4.02 18.06
N ASN A 175 0.95 3.26 17.28
CA ASN A 175 0.12 2.16 17.77
C ASN A 175 0.04 1.01 16.77
N LYS A 176 1.04 0.12 16.81
CA LYS A 176 1.17 -1.05 15.92
C LYS A 176 0.02 -2.05 16.02
N ALA A 177 -0.74 -2.03 17.12
CA ALA A 177 -1.89 -2.92 17.28
C ALA A 177 -3.10 -2.44 16.47
N LYS A 178 -3.16 -1.15 16.14
CA LYS A 178 -4.28 -0.53 15.41
C LYS A 178 -3.93 -0.08 14.00
N LEU A 179 -2.70 0.35 13.76
CA LEU A 179 -2.22 0.75 12.44
C LEU A 179 -0.87 0.09 12.15
N VAL A 180 -0.86 -0.69 11.08
CA VAL A 180 0.34 -1.31 10.53
C VAL A 180 0.67 -0.59 9.23
N THR A 181 1.95 -0.27 9.02
CA THR A 181 2.47 0.40 7.83
C THR A 181 3.70 -0.33 7.31
#